data_AF-A0A1G2ZY17-F1
#
_entry.id   AF-A0A1G2ZY17-F1
#
_cell.length_a   1.000
_cell.length_b   1.000
_cell.length_c   1.000
_cell.angle_alpha   90.00
_cell.angle_beta   90.00
_cell.angle_gamma   90.00
#
_symmetry.space_group_name_H-M   'P 1'
#
loop_
_entity.id
_entity.type
_entity.pdbx_description
1 polymer ?
#
loop_
_entity_poly.entity_id
_entity_poly.type
_entity_poly.pdbx_seq_one_letter_code
_entity_poly.pdbx_strand_id
1 'polypeptide(L)' 'MDEKRQLVGAVIESAGSTQPSDGRKRLTCAEAFDLAKRFKVDIIEIGRICNQHNIRICKCQLGCFK' A
#
# COMPACT_ATOMS: atom_id res chain seq x y z
N MET A 1 11.98 -17.53 3.07
CA MET A 1 11.09 -17.01 1.99
C MET A 1 9.88 -16.32 2.61
N ASP A 2 10.08 -15.50 3.66
CA ASP A 2 9.01 -15.16 4.62
C ASP A 2 8.82 -13.63 4.80
N GLU A 3 9.81 -12.82 4.41
CA GLU A 3 9.77 -11.35 4.53
C GLU A 3 8.70 -10.69 3.66
N LYS A 4 8.43 -11.24 2.46
CA LYS A 4 7.38 -10.72 1.57
C LYS A 4 5.99 -10.83 2.18
N ARG A 5 5.73 -11.87 2.97
CA ARG A 5 4.41 -12.08 3.58
C ARG A 5 4.13 -11.07 4.70
N GLN A 6 5.17 -10.65 5.43
CA GLN A 6 5.06 -9.58 6.43
C GLN A 6 4.77 -8.23 5.78
N LEU A 7 5.47 -7.89 4.69
CA LEU A 7 5.22 -6.65 3.95
C LEU A 7 3.79 -6.60 3.38
N VAL A 8 3.33 -7.70 2.78
CA VAL A 8 1.95 -7.81 2.26
C VAL A 8 0.91 -7.64 3.37
N GLY A 9 1.13 -8.28 4.53
CA GLY A 9 0.25 -8.15 5.68
C GLY A 9 0.15 -6.69 6.16
N ALA A 10 1.29 -6.02 6.29
CA ALA A 10 1.34 -4.61 6.70
C ALA A 10 0.64 -3.68 5.70
N VAL A 11 0.82 -3.90 4.39
CA VAL A 11 0.14 -3.16 3.33
C VAL A 11 -1.39 -3.32 3.42
N ILE A 12 -1.87 -4.54 3.65
CA ILE A 12 -3.31 -4.83 3.76
C ILE A 12 -3.89 -4.21 5.04
N GLU A 13 -3.15 -4.26 6.15
CA GLU A 13 -3.55 -3.67 7.43
C GLU A 13 -3.66 -2.14 7.35
N SER A 14 -2.65 -1.47 6.77
CA SER A 14 -2.69 -0.03 6.51
C SER A 14 -3.81 0.38 5.54
N ALA A 15 -4.14 -0.46 4.55
CA ALA A 15 -5.26 -0.21 3.64
C ALA A 15 -6.65 -0.36 4.31
N GLY A 16 -6.75 -1.04 5.45
CA GLY A 16 -8.00 -1.24 6.19
C GLY A 16 -8.35 -0.12 7.17
N SER A 17 -7.36 0.61 7.68
CA SER A 17 -7.57 1.66 8.69
C SER A 17 -8.27 2.92 8.15
N THR A 18 -8.21 3.15 6.84
CA THR A 18 -8.88 4.30 6.20
C THR A 18 -10.29 3.87 5.77
N GLN A 19 -11.22 3.77 6.72
CA GLN A 19 -12.64 3.40 6.55
C GLN A 19 -13.16 3.45 5.10
N PRO A 20 -13.20 2.32 4.37
CA PRO A 20 -13.96 2.25 3.15
C PRO A 20 -15.37 1.74 3.50
N SER A 21 -16.35 2.64 3.52
CA SER A 21 -17.80 2.31 3.58
C SER A 21 -18.30 1.49 2.38
N ASP A 22 -17.42 1.09 1.49
CA ASP A 22 -17.63 0.37 0.24
C ASP A 22 -16.48 -0.63 0.19
N GLY A 23 -16.70 -1.91 0.51
CA GLY A 23 -15.72 -2.95 0.88
C GLY A 23 -14.54 -3.23 -0.07
N ARG A 24 -13.83 -2.19 -0.48
CA ARG A 24 -12.73 -2.13 -1.43
C ARG A 24 -11.50 -1.63 -0.69
N LYS A 25 -10.43 -2.41 -0.76
CA LYS A 25 -9.12 -2.08 -0.17
C LYS A 25 -8.52 -0.90 -0.93
N ARG A 26 -8.27 0.21 -0.23
CA ARG A 26 -7.64 1.40 -0.79
C ARG A 26 -6.49 1.80 0.11
N LEU A 27 -5.33 2.04 -0.48
CA LEU A 27 -4.13 2.49 0.23
C LEU A 27 -3.84 3.93 -0.18
N THR A 28 -3.40 4.78 0.72
CA THR A 28 -2.91 6.10 0.30
C THR A 28 -1.45 6.03 -0.12
N CYS A 29 -1.01 6.90 -1.03
CA CYS A 29 0.40 6.94 -1.42
C CYS A 29 1.30 7.31 -0.24
N ALA A 30 0.80 8.11 0.72
CA ALA A 30 1.50 8.42 1.96
C ALA A 30 1.75 7.17 2.81
N GLU A 31 0.72 6.35 3.02
CA GLU A 31 0.85 5.07 3.74
C GLU A 31 1.80 4.10 3.02
N ALA A 32 1.72 4.02 1.69
CA ALA A 32 2.65 3.22 0.89
C ALA A 32 4.11 3.66 1.10
N PHE A 33 4.37 4.96 1.15
CA PHE A 33 5.71 5.51 1.38
C PHE A 33 6.19 5.30 2.82
N ASP A 34 5.30 5.40 3.82
CA ASP A 34 5.64 5.12 5.21
C ASP A 34 6.02 3.65 5.39
N LEU A 35 5.24 2.73 4.81
CA LEU A 35 5.55 1.31 4.76
C LEU A 35 6.89 1.05 4.05
N ALA A 36 7.16 1.68 2.90
CA ALA A 36 8.43 1.52 2.19
C ALA A 36 9.61 1.88 3.09
N LYS A 37 9.51 3.00 3.81
CA LYS A 37 10.55 3.46 4.75
C LYS A 37 10.69 2.55 5.96
N ARG A 38 9.58 2.12 6.56
CA ARG A 38 9.56 1.23 7.75
C ARG A 38 10.20 -0.11 7.45
N PHE A 39 9.86 -0.70 6.31
CA PHE A 39 10.36 -2.01 5.90
C PHE A 39 11.68 -1.91 5.12
N LYS A 40 12.21 -0.70 4.87
CA LYS A 40 13.37 -0.45 4.01
C LYS A 40 13.28 -1.16 2.66
N VAL A 41 12.09 -1.15 2.08
CA VAL A 41 11.81 -1.74 0.76
C VAL A 41 11.53 -0.66 -0.26
N ASP A 42 11.67 -1.02 -1.52
CA ASP A 42 11.40 -0.12 -2.62
C ASP A 42 9.89 0.15 -2.75
N ILE A 43 9.52 1.40 -3.06
CA ILE A 43 8.11 1.77 -3.29
C ILE A 43 7.52 0.99 -4.46
N ILE A 44 8.37 0.60 -5.43
CA ILE A 44 8.00 -0.26 -6.56
C ILE A 44 7.50 -1.62 -6.07
N GLU A 45 8.11 -2.17 -5.02
CA GLU A 45 7.72 -3.46 -4.48
C GLU A 45 6.36 -3.39 -3.78
N ILE A 46 6.10 -2.30 -3.06
CA ILE A 46 4.77 -2.02 -2.49
C ILE A 46 3.72 -1.80 -3.59
N GLY A 47 4.08 -1.09 -4.67
CA GLY A 47 3.24 -0.93 -5.84
C GLY A 47 2.88 -2.26 -6.50
N ARG A 48 3.84 -3.16 -6.65
CA ARG A 48 3.61 -4.54 -7.15
C ARG A 48 2.65 -5.31 -6.25
N ILE A 49 2.86 -5.26 -4.93
CA ILE A 49 1.97 -5.90 -3.96
C ILE A 49 0.54 -5.34 -4.07
N CYS A 50 0.41 -4.02 -4.12
CA CYS A 50 -0.90 -3.39 -4.29
C CYS A 50 -1.58 -3.84 -5.58
N ASN A 51 -0.84 -3.89 -6.69
CA ASN A 51 -1.35 -4.34 -7.98
C ASN A 51 -1.77 -5.82 -7.96
N GLN A 52 -0.97 -6.70 -7.36
CA GLN A 52 -1.30 -8.13 -7.22
C GLN A 52 -2.53 -8.36 -6.32
N HIS A 53 -2.69 -7.56 -5.27
CA HIS A 53 -3.79 -7.69 -4.32
C HIS A 53 -5.03 -6.84 -4.68
N ASN A 54 -5.07 -6.26 -5.88
CA ASN A 54 -6.17 -5.38 -6.34
C ASN A 54 -6.46 -4.20 -5.38
N ILE A 55 -5.41 -3.69 -4.72
CA ILE A 55 -5.49 -2.54 -3.82
C ILE A 55 -5.31 -1.29 -4.67
N ARG A 56 -6.32 -0.41 -4.67
CA ARG A 56 -6.18 0.88 -5.35
C ARG A 56 -5.40 1.86 -4.50
N ILE A 57 -4.33 2.41 -5.05
CA ILE A 57 -3.64 3.54 -4.45
C ILE A 57 -4.43 4.81 -4.76
N CYS A 58 -4.95 5.48 -3.75
CA CYS A 58 -5.68 6.75 -3.86
C CYS A 58 -4.93 7.88 -3.15
N LYS A 59 -5.23 9.15 -3.47
CA LYS A 59 -4.55 10.32 -2.88
C LYS A 59 -3.01 10.26 -3.03
N CYS A 60 -2.52 10.38 -4.26
CA CYS A 60 -1.09 10.49 -4.49
C CYS A 60 -0.58 11.88 -4.07
N GLN A 61 0.21 11.94 -2.99
CA GLN A 61 0.82 13.18 -2.49
C GLN A 61 1.83 13.79 -3.47
N LEU A 62 2.37 13.01 -4.40
CA LEU A 62 3.36 13.46 -5.37
C LEU A 62 2.76 14.11 -6.63
N GLY A 63 1.43 14.14 -6.77
CA GLY A 63 0.80 14.57 -8.03
C GLY A 63 1.13 13.67 -9.23
N CYS A 64 1.73 12.49 -9.01
CA CYS A 64 2.15 11.54 -10.06
C CYS A 64 1.00 10.81 -10.76
N PHE A 65 -0.24 10.95 -10.27
CA PHE A 65 -1.43 10.49 -10.97
C PHE A 65 -2.28 11.72 -11.29
N LYS A 66 -1.92 12.41 -12.36
CA LYS A 66 -2.85 13.21 -13.16
C LYS A 66 -3.23 12.38 -14.38
#